data_AF-A0A812UFK7-F1
#
_entry.id   AF-A0A812UFK7-F1
#
_cell.length_a   1.000
_cell.length_b   1.000
_cell.length_c   1.000
_cell.angle_alpha   90.00
_cell.angle_beta   90.00
_cell.angle_gamma   90.00
#
_symmetry.space_group_name_H-M   'P 1'
#
loop_
_entity.id
_entity.type
_entity.pdbx_description
1 polymer ?
#
loop_
_entity_poly.entity_id
_entity_poly.type
_entity_poly.pdbx_seq_one_letter_code
_entity_poly.pdbx_strand_id
1 'polypeptide(L)'
;MPLNYSKFDLLVDSDDDKPDPKARAVEEQQKMLQEMQKQAEESRMAEKKQAEAQKPSHQKDRFAYAEGDCSELARELLKSCLQKASSVKVGNGVLSVATVEKVEGESSTFRVRGQLRHTWDLNFKVKWTYQWMGANFDEGPQRAEGAVAIIEF
;
A
#
# COMPACT_ATOMS: atom_id res chain seq x y z
N MET A 1 61.32 -35.66 -36.09
CA MET A 1 60.13 -35.17 -35.34
C MET A 1 58.98 -35.03 -36.32
N PRO A 2 57.87 -35.76 -36.17
CA PRO A 2 56.67 -35.54 -36.97
C PRO A 2 55.71 -34.58 -36.26
N LEU A 3 55.37 -33.47 -36.92
CA LEU A 3 54.38 -32.49 -36.47
C LEU A 3 52.97 -33.05 -36.70
N ASN A 4 52.14 -33.03 -35.65
CA ASN A 4 50.77 -33.53 -35.67
C ASN A 4 49.81 -32.35 -35.97
N TYR A 5 49.14 -32.39 -37.12
CA TYR A 5 48.26 -31.33 -37.63
C TYR A 5 46.78 -31.49 -37.23
N SER A 6 46.46 -32.41 -36.31
CA SER A 6 45.10 -32.71 -35.85
C SER A 6 44.38 -31.58 -35.09
N LYS A 7 44.92 -30.35 -35.04
CA LYS A 7 44.34 -29.21 -34.30
C LYS A 7 43.77 -28.11 -35.19
N PHE A 8 43.75 -28.26 -36.52
CA PHE A 8 43.24 -27.23 -37.43
C PHE A 8 41.86 -27.51 -38.02
N ASP A 9 41.19 -28.60 -37.66
CA ASP A 9 39.89 -29.01 -38.23
C ASP A 9 38.65 -28.44 -37.51
N LEU A 10 38.81 -27.42 -36.66
CA LEU A 10 37.68 -26.76 -35.98
C LEU A 10 37.75 -25.24 -36.14
N LEU A 11 37.82 -24.78 -37.38
CA LEU A 11 37.29 -23.46 -37.76
C LEU A 11 35.87 -23.70 -38.30
N VAL A 12 34.90 -23.68 -37.40
CA VAL A 12 33.48 -23.58 -37.77
C VAL A 12 33.19 -22.11 -38.04
N ASP A 13 32.92 -21.82 -39.32
CA ASP A 13 32.51 -20.53 -39.86
C ASP A 13 31.27 -20.04 -39.09
N SER A 14 31.42 -18.93 -38.36
CA SER A 14 30.39 -18.30 -37.54
C SER A 14 29.68 -17.22 -38.36
N ASP A 15 29.09 -17.57 -39.52
CA ASP A 15 28.49 -16.55 -40.39
C ASP A 15 27.39 -17.06 -41.35
N ASP A 16 26.48 -17.94 -40.90
CA ASP A 16 25.26 -18.21 -41.69
C ASP A 16 24.02 -18.65 -40.88
N ASP A 17 23.67 -17.92 -39.81
CA ASP A 17 22.31 -17.98 -39.24
C ASP A 17 21.37 -17.07 -40.04
N LYS A 18 20.94 -17.55 -41.21
CA LYS A 18 19.77 -16.96 -41.89
C LYS A 18 18.54 -17.21 -41.02
N PRO A 19 17.79 -16.18 -40.57
CA PRO A 19 16.61 -16.39 -39.75
C PRO A 19 15.57 -17.16 -40.56
N ASP A 20 15.16 -18.32 -40.03
CA ASP A 20 14.16 -19.18 -40.65
C ASP A 20 12.90 -18.36 -41.02
N PRO A 21 12.37 -18.50 -42.25
CA PRO A 21 11.18 -17.75 -42.68
C PRO A 21 9.95 -18.06 -41.81
N LYS A 22 9.94 -19.21 -41.14
CA LYS A 22 8.92 -19.60 -40.17
C LYS A 22 9.00 -18.81 -38.85
N ALA A 23 10.21 -18.45 -38.40
CA ALA A 23 10.39 -17.66 -37.18
C ALA A 23 9.89 -16.22 -37.37
N ARG A 24 10.12 -15.62 -38.55
CA ARG A 24 9.58 -14.30 -38.91
C ARG A 24 8.06 -14.28 -38.96
N ALA A 25 7.44 -15.33 -39.53
CA ALA A 25 5.98 -15.44 -39.58
C ALA A 25 5.35 -15.57 -38.19
N VAL A 26 6.03 -16.23 -37.24
CA VAL A 26 5.57 -16.36 -35.85
C VAL A 26 5.72 -15.03 -35.09
N GLU A 27 6.82 -14.31 -35.27
CA GLU A 27 6.99 -12.97 -34.69
C GLU A 27 5.98 -11.95 -35.23
N GLU A 28 5.66 -12.00 -36.52
CA GLU A 28 4.64 -11.12 -37.13
C GLU A 28 3.24 -11.44 -36.59
N GLN A 29 2.90 -12.73 -36.42
CA GLN A 29 1.64 -13.12 -35.80
C GLN A 29 1.56 -12.68 -34.34
N GLN A 30 2.66 -12.79 -33.56
CA GLN A 30 2.71 -12.33 -32.18
C GLN A 30 2.57 -10.81 -32.07
N LYS A 31 3.24 -10.03 -32.94
CA LYS A 31 3.11 -8.57 -32.98
C LYS A 31 1.69 -8.14 -33.34
N MET A 32 1.06 -8.79 -34.31
CA MET A 32 -0.32 -8.49 -34.70
C MET A 32 -1.31 -8.78 -33.57
N LEU A 33 -1.10 -9.87 -32.81
CA LEU A 33 -1.91 -10.18 -31.62
C LEU A 33 -1.73 -9.14 -30.50
N GLN A 34 -0.51 -8.66 -30.31
CA GLN A 34 -0.18 -7.66 -29.29
C GLN A 34 -0.76 -6.27 -29.64
N GLU A 35 -0.73 -5.87 -30.92
CA GLU A 35 -1.39 -4.65 -31.40
C GLU A 35 -2.91 -4.74 -31.28
N MET A 36 -3.50 -5.91 -31.59
CA MET A 36 -4.94 -6.13 -31.43
C MET A 36 -5.37 -6.05 -29.96
N GLN A 37 -4.59 -6.61 -29.04
CA GLN A 37 -4.83 -6.49 -27.60
C GLN A 37 -4.74 -5.03 -27.14
N LYS A 38 -3.74 -4.27 -27.62
CA LYS A 38 -3.58 -2.85 -27.29
C LYS A 38 -4.75 -2.00 -27.81
N GLN A 39 -5.23 -2.25 -29.03
CA GLN A 39 -6.42 -1.58 -29.57
C GLN A 39 -7.71 -1.96 -28.80
N ALA A 40 -7.82 -3.21 -28.33
CA ALA A 40 -8.93 -3.65 -27.49
C ALA A 40 -8.91 -2.98 -26.10
N GLU A 41 -7.73 -2.74 -25.53
CA GLU A 41 -7.58 -2.01 -24.27
C GLU A 41 -7.85 -0.51 -24.44
N GLU A 42 -7.36 0.11 -25.51
CA GLU A 42 -7.61 1.52 -25.82
C GLU A 42 -9.10 1.79 -26.09
N SER A 43 -9.79 0.89 -26.79
CA SER A 43 -11.26 0.99 -26.98
C SER A 43 -12.03 0.77 -25.67
N ARG A 44 -11.64 -0.19 -24.82
CA ARG A 44 -12.23 -0.35 -23.48
C ARG A 44 -12.00 0.86 -22.57
N MET A 45 -10.83 1.50 -22.66
CA MET A 45 -10.50 2.72 -21.92
C MET A 45 -11.31 3.92 -22.44
N ALA A 46 -11.52 4.02 -23.76
CA ALA A 46 -12.35 5.05 -24.37
C ALA A 46 -13.84 4.87 -24.01
N GLU A 47 -14.36 3.63 -23.99
CA GLU A 47 -15.72 3.31 -23.57
C GLU A 47 -15.95 3.64 -22.09
N LYS A 48 -14.98 3.36 -21.20
CA LYS A 48 -15.05 3.79 -19.79
C LYS A 48 -15.13 5.30 -19.63
N LYS A 49 -14.35 6.06 -20.40
CA LYS A 49 -14.38 7.54 -20.37
C LYS A 49 -15.69 8.11 -20.91
N GLN A 50 -16.31 7.46 -21.90
CA GLN A 50 -17.62 7.86 -22.41
C GLN A 50 -18.77 7.49 -21.45
N ALA A 51 -18.67 6.38 -20.73
CA ALA A 51 -19.64 5.98 -19.70
C ALA A 51 -19.63 6.92 -18.48
N GLU A 52 -18.49 7.51 -18.12
CA GLU A 52 -18.44 8.56 -17.08
C GLU A 52 -19.03 9.90 -17.54
N ALA A 53 -18.95 10.22 -18.84
CA ALA A 53 -19.48 11.46 -19.41
C ALA A 53 -21.01 11.46 -19.66
N GLN A 54 -21.64 10.28 -19.69
CA GLN A 54 -23.08 10.13 -19.98
C GLN A 54 -23.96 9.96 -18.73
N LYS A 55 -23.45 10.16 -17.51
CA LYS A 55 -24.34 10.30 -16.35
C LYS A 55 -24.99 11.69 -16.39
N PRO A 56 -26.31 11.81 -16.56
CA PRO A 56 -26.98 13.11 -16.58
C PRO A 56 -26.72 13.83 -15.25
N SER A 57 -26.14 15.04 -15.32
CA SER A 57 -25.68 15.82 -14.16
C SER A 57 -26.80 16.23 -13.17
N HIS A 58 -28.06 16.01 -13.54
CA HIS A 58 -29.22 16.55 -12.85
C HIS A 58 -30.07 15.54 -12.10
N GLN A 59 -29.82 14.24 -12.25
CA GLN A 59 -30.44 13.23 -11.39
C GLN A 59 -29.41 12.73 -10.39
N LYS A 60 -28.99 13.63 -9.49
CA LYS A 60 -28.36 13.22 -8.24
C LYS A 60 -29.45 12.50 -7.46
N ASP A 61 -29.41 11.17 -7.53
CA ASP A 61 -30.28 10.29 -6.78
C ASP A 61 -30.38 10.80 -5.35
N ARG A 62 -31.58 11.21 -4.94
CA ARG A 62 -31.84 11.87 -3.64
C ARG A 62 -31.53 10.94 -2.45
N PHE A 63 -31.25 9.67 -2.76
CA PHE A 63 -30.91 8.59 -1.85
C PHE A 63 -29.56 7.92 -2.15
N ALA A 64 -28.77 8.44 -3.08
CA ALA A 64 -27.36 8.03 -3.16
C ALA A 64 -26.63 8.63 -1.96
N TYR A 65 -26.67 7.88 -0.85
CA TYR A 65 -25.75 8.04 0.25
C TYR A 65 -24.35 7.89 -0.36
N ALA A 66 -23.69 9.01 -0.63
CA ALA A 66 -22.28 9.02 -0.97
C ALA A 66 -21.55 8.55 0.28
N GLU A 67 -21.39 7.23 0.39
CA GLU A 67 -20.57 6.60 1.40
C GLU A 67 -19.13 6.93 1.06
N GLY A 68 -18.56 7.85 1.83
CA GLY A 68 -17.16 8.23 1.70
C GLY A 68 -16.34 7.37 2.62
N ASP A 69 -15.52 6.48 2.05
CA ASP A 69 -14.47 5.80 2.81
C ASP A 69 -13.45 6.83 3.29
N CYS A 70 -13.29 6.91 4.61
CA CYS A 70 -12.38 7.82 5.29
C CYS A 70 -11.38 7.05 6.16
N SER A 71 -11.20 5.74 5.90
CA SER A 71 -10.37 4.85 6.71
C SER A 71 -8.92 5.30 6.78
N GLU A 72 -8.32 5.70 5.65
CA GLU A 72 -6.93 6.16 5.60
C GLU A 72 -6.72 7.42 6.45
N LEU A 73 -7.59 8.42 6.26
CA LEU A 73 -7.53 9.68 6.99
C LEU A 73 -7.75 9.46 8.51
N ALA A 74 -8.69 8.59 8.87
CA ALA A 74 -8.93 8.26 10.28
C ALA A 74 -7.72 7.59 10.94
N ARG A 75 -7.07 6.64 10.24
CA ARG A 75 -5.85 5.98 10.73
C ARG A 75 -4.69 6.96 10.92
N GLU A 76 -4.48 7.87 9.96
CA GLU A 76 -3.44 8.88 10.05
C GLU A 76 -3.68 9.88 11.19
N LEU A 77 -4.91 10.36 11.32
CA LEU A 77 -5.29 11.27 12.41
C LEU A 77 -5.11 10.60 13.77
N LEU A 78 -5.60 9.37 13.93
CA LEU A 78 -5.44 8.62 15.17
C LEU A 78 -3.96 8.42 15.52
N LYS A 79 -3.14 8.03 14.54
CA LYS A 79 -1.69 7.89 14.73
C LYS A 79 -1.03 9.21 15.15
N SER A 80 -1.41 10.33 14.52
CA SER A 80 -0.89 11.66 14.87
C SER A 80 -1.30 12.08 16.29
N CYS A 81 -2.57 11.85 16.66
CA CYS A 81 -3.10 12.16 17.99
C CYS A 81 -2.40 11.33 19.08
N LEU A 82 -2.20 10.04 18.85
CA LEU A 82 -1.52 9.15 19.80
C LEU A 82 -0.03 9.50 19.97
N GLN A 83 0.66 9.89 18.89
CA GLN A 83 2.05 10.34 18.98
C GLN A 83 2.22 11.69 19.70
N LYS A 84 1.22 12.57 19.58
CA LYS A 84 1.18 13.86 20.26
C LYS A 84 0.53 13.80 21.65
N ALA A 85 0.17 12.60 22.11
CA ALA A 85 -0.43 12.44 23.43
C ALA A 85 0.50 12.98 24.51
N SER A 86 -0.04 13.85 25.37
CA SER A 86 0.71 14.44 26.47
C SER A 86 1.22 13.35 27.42
N SER A 87 2.46 13.47 27.87
CA SER A 87 2.97 12.62 28.94
C SER A 87 2.23 12.90 30.25
N VAL A 88 1.92 11.83 30.98
CA VAL A 88 1.17 11.90 32.24
C VAL A 88 2.11 11.60 33.38
N LYS A 89 2.16 12.48 34.39
CA LYS A 89 2.88 12.20 35.64
C LYS A 89 2.03 11.28 36.50
N VAL A 90 2.57 10.10 36.83
CA VAL A 90 1.90 9.10 37.67
C VAL A 90 2.88 8.67 38.75
N GLY A 91 2.53 8.93 40.02
CA GLY A 91 3.45 8.70 41.14
C GLY A 91 4.74 9.51 41.01
N ASN A 92 5.89 8.84 41.15
CA ASN A 92 7.24 9.42 41.04
C ASN A 92 7.84 9.29 39.62
N GLY A 93 7.01 9.03 38.61
CA GLY A 93 7.46 8.84 37.24
C GLY A 93 6.58 9.52 36.20
N VAL A 94 7.01 9.36 34.95
CA VAL A 94 6.37 9.92 33.76
C VAL A 94 6.01 8.78 32.82
N LEU A 95 4.72 8.68 32.49
CA LEU A 95 4.19 7.79 31.47
C LEU A 95 4.11 8.53 30.14
N SER A 96 4.75 8.00 29.11
CA SER A 96 4.72 8.56 27.75
C SER A 96 4.41 7.48 26.72
N VAL A 97 3.74 7.88 25.64
CA VAL A 97 3.59 7.02 24.46
C VAL A 97 4.92 6.98 23.72
N ALA A 98 5.45 5.79 23.48
CA ALA A 98 6.71 5.60 22.77
C ALA A 98 6.46 5.42 21.26
N THR A 99 5.65 4.43 20.90
CA THR A 99 5.41 4.08 19.49
C THR A 99 4.00 3.54 19.30
N VAL A 100 3.34 3.97 18.22
CA VAL A 100 2.09 3.36 17.74
C VAL A 100 2.47 2.26 16.75
N GLU A 101 2.21 0.99 17.09
CA GLU A 101 2.63 -0.16 16.28
C GLU A 101 1.73 -0.38 15.07
N LYS A 102 0.41 -0.48 15.33
CA LYS A 102 -0.58 -0.85 14.33
C LYS A 102 -1.87 -0.10 14.61
N VAL A 103 -2.49 0.41 13.56
CA VAL A 103 -3.83 0.98 13.58
C VAL A 103 -4.59 0.34 12.42
N GLU A 104 -5.63 -0.43 12.73
CA GLU A 104 -6.50 -1.04 11.72
C GLU A 104 -7.95 -0.67 12.00
N GLY A 105 -8.84 -1.13 11.13
CA GLY A 105 -10.26 -0.83 11.19
C GLY A 105 -10.72 0.11 10.10
N GLU A 106 -12.00 0.42 10.12
CA GLU A 106 -12.74 1.06 9.04
C GLU A 106 -13.39 2.35 9.55
N SER A 107 -13.46 3.35 8.67
CA SER A 107 -14.14 4.60 8.95
C SER A 107 -14.92 5.03 7.74
N SER A 108 -16.22 5.20 7.90
CA SER A 108 -17.14 5.57 6.84
C SER A 108 -17.91 6.83 7.23
N THR A 109 -18.26 7.59 6.19
CA THR A 109 -19.06 8.81 6.33
C THR A 109 -20.29 8.69 5.47
N PHE A 110 -21.45 8.99 6.05
CA PHE A 110 -22.73 8.91 5.35
C PHE A 110 -23.64 10.06 5.78
N ARG A 111 -24.55 10.46 4.90
CA ARG A 111 -25.48 11.57 5.15
C ARG A 111 -26.87 11.05 5.49
N VAL A 112 -27.31 11.22 6.73
CA VAL A 112 -28.68 10.87 7.17
C VAL A 112 -29.49 12.14 7.29
N ARG A 113 -30.56 12.27 6.48
CA ARG A 113 -31.46 13.45 6.51
C ARG A 113 -30.73 14.79 6.38
N GLY A 114 -29.68 14.82 5.56
CA GLY A 114 -28.84 16.02 5.37
C GLY A 114 -27.79 16.26 6.45
N GLN A 115 -27.76 15.46 7.53
CA GLN A 115 -26.69 15.51 8.53
C GLN A 115 -25.57 14.53 8.18
N LEU A 116 -24.32 14.99 8.22
CA LEU A 116 -23.16 14.12 8.10
C LEU A 116 -23.01 13.30 9.38
N ARG A 117 -22.89 11.98 9.23
CA ARG A 117 -22.61 11.02 10.30
C ARG A 117 -21.30 10.32 9.98
N HIS A 118 -20.57 10.03 11.05
CA HIS A 118 -19.30 9.33 11.00
C HIS A 118 -19.48 8.06 11.81
N THR A 119 -19.13 6.93 11.22
CA THR A 119 -18.99 5.65 11.91
C THR A 119 -17.56 5.22 11.75
N TRP A 120 -16.95 4.80 12.85
CA TRP A 120 -15.59 4.31 12.86
C TRP A 120 -15.55 3.14 13.83
N ASP A 121 -14.84 2.10 13.40
CA ASP A 121 -14.50 0.93 14.19
C ASP A 121 -13.02 0.72 13.98
N LEU A 122 -12.22 1.23 14.92
CA LEU A 122 -10.78 1.25 14.83
C LEU A 122 -10.19 0.43 15.97
N ASN A 123 -9.10 -0.27 15.67
CA ASN A 123 -8.30 -0.95 16.66
C ASN A 123 -6.86 -0.42 16.58
N PHE A 124 -6.18 -0.37 17.72
CA PHE A 124 -4.80 0.06 17.72
C PHE A 124 -3.98 -0.55 18.84
N LYS A 125 -2.68 -0.68 18.57
CA LYS A 125 -1.69 -1.15 19.54
C LYS A 125 -0.62 -0.10 19.75
N VAL A 126 -0.42 0.29 21.00
CA VAL A 126 0.50 1.36 21.40
C VAL A 126 1.48 0.83 22.44
N LYS A 127 2.76 1.11 22.24
CA LYS A 127 3.81 0.94 23.22
C LYS A 127 3.94 2.20 24.07
N TRP A 128 3.94 2.02 25.38
CA TRP A 128 4.18 3.08 26.34
C TRP A 128 5.47 2.82 27.11
N THR A 129 6.05 3.88 27.62
CA THR A 129 7.24 3.85 28.46
C THR A 129 6.94 4.60 29.74
N TYR A 130 7.26 3.98 30.87
CA TYR A 130 7.21 4.62 32.17
C TYR A 130 8.64 4.81 32.66
N GLN A 131 9.01 6.05 32.96
CA GLN A 131 10.33 6.40 33.49
C GLN A 131 10.18 6.96 34.90
N TRP A 132 10.95 6.46 35.85
CA TRP A 132 10.94 6.93 37.24
C TRP A 132 12.37 7.00 37.79
N MET A 133 12.55 7.74 38.88
CA MET A 133 13.81 7.74 39.62
C MET A 133 13.81 6.58 40.60
N GLY A 134 14.88 5.78 40.60
CA GLY A 134 15.07 4.68 41.56
C GLY A 134 14.95 5.17 43.01
N ALA A 135 14.56 4.27 43.91
CA ALA A 135 14.37 4.62 45.32
C ALA A 135 15.71 4.97 46.01
N ASN A 136 16.81 4.42 45.49
CA ASN A 136 18.17 4.70 45.93
C ASN A 136 18.85 5.64 44.93
N PHE A 137 19.66 6.58 45.44
CA PHE A 137 20.38 7.57 44.63
C PHE A 137 21.31 6.91 43.58
N ASP A 138 21.84 5.72 43.89
CA ASP A 138 22.76 4.99 43.03
C ASP A 138 22.08 4.24 41.86
N GLU A 139 20.76 4.01 41.94
CA GLU A 139 20.03 3.24 40.92
C GLU A 139 19.70 4.07 39.67
N GLY A 140 19.76 5.40 39.76
CA GLY A 140 19.53 6.31 38.63
C GLY A 140 18.11 6.23 38.04
N PRO A 141 17.93 6.69 36.78
CA PRO A 141 16.65 6.62 36.09
C PRO A 141 16.34 5.20 35.64
N GLN A 142 15.20 4.67 36.09
CA GLN A 142 14.67 3.37 35.67
C GLN A 142 13.58 3.54 34.61
N ARG A 143 13.42 2.52 33.75
CA ARG A 143 12.47 2.52 32.65
C ARG A 143 11.76 1.17 32.55
N ALA A 144 10.44 1.21 32.43
CA ALA A 144 9.60 0.08 32.08
C ALA A 144 8.92 0.37 30.75
N GLU A 145 8.73 -0.68 29.96
CA GLU A 145 8.01 -0.61 28.69
C GLU A 145 6.84 -1.57 28.73
N GLY A 146 5.73 -1.15 28.15
CA GLY A 146 4.55 -1.98 28.02
C GLY A 146 3.86 -1.72 26.69
N ALA A 147 2.93 -2.60 26.33
CA ALA A 147 2.07 -2.42 25.17
C ALA A 147 0.62 -2.57 25.59
N VAL A 148 -0.24 -1.69 25.07
CA VAL A 148 -1.70 -1.76 25.22
C VAL A 148 -2.28 -1.93 23.83
N ALA A 149 -3.18 -2.90 23.70
CA ALA A 149 -4.02 -3.07 22.52
C ALA A 149 -5.45 -2.72 22.89
N ILE A 150 -6.03 -1.76 22.18
CA ILE A 150 -7.46 -1.44 22.25
C ILE A 150 -8.09 -2.04 21.01
N ILE A 151 -8.99 -2.98 21.23
CA ILE A 151 -9.61 -3.79 20.17
C ILE A 151 -10.96 -3.21 19.75
N GLU A 152 -11.67 -2.56 20.67
CA GLU A 152 -13.03 -2.03 20.46
C GLU A 152 -13.20 -0.76 21.32
N PHE A 153 -13.62 0.37 20.72
CA PHE A 153 -13.95 1.62 21.43
C PHE A 153 -14.82 2.56 20.59
#